data_AF-A0A553R2T1-F1
#
_entry.id   AF-A0A553R2T1-F1
#
_cell.length_a   1.000
_cell.length_b   1.000
_cell.length_c   1.000
_cell.angle_alpha   90.00
_cell.angle_beta   90.00
_cell.angle_gamma   90.00
#
_symmetry.space_group_name_H-M   'P 1'
#
loop_
_entity.id
_entity.type
_entity.pdbx_description
1 polymer ?
#
loop_
_entity_poly.entity_id
_entity_poly.type
_entity_poly.pdbx_seq_one_letter_code
_entity_poly.pdbx_strand_id
1 'polypeptide(L)'
;MARAFLLFLMVLVGLLVTQGKASENQRLFSIAVIRVQHLHQLAAKMINDFEENLLPEDSRQLSRIFPLSFCNSDSIEAPTGKDETQKSSMLKLLRISFRLIESWEHPSKTLSNAVQNSLTVGNPNQISEKLADLKMGISLLIKGCLDGKPNIDDNDSLPLAIEEFYLSQGENSLRESFRLLACFKKDMHKVETYLRVANCRRSLDSNCTL
;
A
#
# COMPACT_ATOMS: atom_id res chain seq x y z
N MET A 1 6.12 41.42 33.27
CA MET A 1 7.26 41.27 32.35
C MET A 1 7.72 39.80 32.26
N ALA A 2 8.27 39.19 33.32
CA ALA A 2 8.78 37.81 33.28
C ALA A 2 7.75 36.73 32.92
N ARG A 3 6.52 36.80 33.46
CA ARG A 3 5.44 35.85 33.11
C ARG A 3 5.00 35.91 31.64
N ALA A 4 4.98 37.11 31.05
CA ALA A 4 4.64 37.28 29.64
C ALA A 4 5.75 36.74 28.72
N PHE A 5 7.02 36.93 29.10
CA PHE A 5 8.17 36.33 28.42
C PHE A 5 8.16 34.80 28.47
N LEU A 6 7.84 34.21 29.62
CA LEU A 6 7.72 32.75 29.76
C LEU A 6 6.58 32.19 28.89
N LEU A 7 5.42 32.84 28.87
CA LEU A 7 4.30 32.42 28.02
C LEU A 7 4.66 32.53 26.53
N PHE A 8 5.34 33.60 26.13
CA PHE A 8 5.81 33.78 24.75
C PHE A 8 6.82 32.70 24.34
N LEU A 9 7.76 32.35 25.21
CA LEU A 9 8.71 31.26 24.98
C LEU A 9 8.01 29.90 24.85
N MET A 10 7.02 29.61 25.70
CA MET A 10 6.24 28.38 25.63
C MET A 10 5.45 28.27 24.32
N VAL A 11 4.87 29.37 23.85
CA VAL A 11 4.17 29.43 22.56
C VAL A 11 5.13 29.23 21.40
N LEU A 12 6.30 29.86 21.41
CA LEU A 12 7.34 29.67 20.39
C LEU A 12 7.84 28.23 20.33
N VAL A 13 8.10 27.61 21.48
CA VAL A 13 8.49 26.20 21.57
C VAL A 13 7.38 25.30 21.04
N GLY A 14 6.13 25.56 21.41
CA GLY A 14 4.97 24.84 20.88
C GLY A 14 4.89 24.93 19.35
N LEU A 15 5.02 26.13 18.78
CA LEU A 15 5.01 26.35 17.34
C LEU A 15 6.15 25.60 16.64
N LEU A 16 7.38 25.69 17.14
CA LEU A 16 8.54 24.98 16.60
C LEU A 16 8.35 23.46 16.59
N VAL A 17 7.82 22.90 17.69
CA VAL A 17 7.52 21.46 17.80
C VAL A 17 6.45 21.04 16.78
N THR A 18 5.38 21.83 16.63
CA THR A 18 4.32 21.52 15.66
C THR A 18 4.82 21.58 14.21
N GLN A 19 5.68 22.55 13.89
CA GLN A 19 6.27 22.69 12.56
C GLN A 19 7.24 21.55 12.25
N GLY A 20 8.05 21.13 13.22
CA GLY A 20 8.93 19.95 13.11
C GLY A 20 8.14 18.66 12.82
N LYS A 21 7.07 18.41 13.58
CA LYS A 21 6.21 17.23 13.40
C LYS A 21 5.48 17.24 12.05
N ALA A 22 5.02 18.40 11.59
CA ALA A 22 4.38 18.53 10.28
C ALA A 22 5.37 18.23 9.13
N SER A 23 6.61 18.71 9.24
CA SER A 23 7.69 18.46 8.27
C SER A 23 8.08 16.98 8.20
N GLU A 24 8.22 16.33 9.36
CA GLU A 24 8.54 14.90 9.44
C GLU A 24 7.44 14.01 8.84
N ASN A 25 6.18 14.28 9.16
CA ASN A 25 5.04 13.56 8.59
C ASN A 25 4.99 13.70 7.06
N GLN A 26 5.24 14.90 6.53
CA GLN A 26 5.29 15.14 5.09
C GLN A 26 6.38 14.32 4.41
N ARG A 27 7.57 14.26 5.03
CA ARG A 27 8.69 13.43 4.55
C ARG A 27 8.32 11.95 4.54
N LEU A 28 7.71 11.44 5.61
CA LEU A 28 7.28 10.04 5.72
C LEU A 28 6.25 9.68 4.64
N PHE A 29 5.29 10.58 4.37
CA PHE A 29 4.32 10.39 3.28
C PHE A 29 4.99 10.29 1.92
N SER A 30 5.88 11.22 1.59
CA SER A 30 6.62 11.19 0.32
C SER A 30 7.42 9.90 0.16
N ILE A 31 8.08 9.43 1.22
CA ILE A 31 8.80 8.15 1.21
C ILE A 31 7.84 6.98 0.96
N ALA A 32 6.70 6.94 1.64
CA ALA A 32 5.72 5.87 1.48
C ALA A 32 5.13 5.84 0.05
N VAL A 33 4.81 7.01 -0.53
CA VAL A 33 4.33 7.14 -1.91
C VAL A 33 5.37 6.62 -2.90
N ILE A 34 6.64 7.01 -2.76
CA ILE A 34 7.72 6.54 -3.64
C ILE A 34 7.89 5.02 -3.53
N ARG A 35 7.87 4.48 -2.31
CA ARG A 35 8.02 3.03 -2.07
C ARG A 35 6.91 2.21 -2.72
N VAL A 36 5.65 2.60 -2.55
CA VAL A 36 4.53 1.89 -3.18
C VAL A 36 4.53 2.07 -4.69
N GLN A 37 4.89 3.25 -5.20
CA GLN A 37 5.01 3.48 -6.64
C GLN A 37 6.06 2.56 -7.26
N HIS A 38 7.20 2.36 -6.60
CA HIS A 38 8.21 1.38 -7.04
C HIS A 38 7.65 -0.05 -7.06
N LEU A 39 6.87 -0.46 -6.05
CA LEU A 39 6.23 -1.77 -6.02
C LEU A 39 5.20 -1.95 -7.14
N HIS A 40 4.38 -0.93 -7.41
CA HIS A 40 3.41 -0.94 -8.50
C HIS A 40 4.11 -1.03 -9.87
N GLN A 41 5.15 -0.23 -10.10
CA GLN A 41 5.93 -0.28 -11.34
C GLN A 41 6.63 -1.63 -11.52
N LEU A 42 7.18 -2.19 -10.42
CA LEU A 42 7.78 -3.52 -10.43
C LEU A 42 6.75 -4.59 -10.80
N ALA A 43 5.54 -4.54 -10.24
CA ALA A 43 4.46 -5.46 -10.58
C ALA A 43 4.05 -5.37 -12.05
N ALA A 44 3.95 -4.16 -12.60
CA ALA A 44 3.66 -3.96 -14.01
C ALA A 44 4.75 -4.55 -14.91
N LYS A 45 6.02 -4.40 -14.52
CA LYS A 45 7.15 -4.98 -15.24
C LYS A 45 7.14 -6.51 -15.19
N MET A 46 6.87 -7.10 -14.03
CA MET A 46 6.77 -8.56 -13.87
C MET A 46 5.64 -9.16 -14.73
N ILE A 47 4.49 -8.48 -14.84
CA ILE A 47 3.41 -8.93 -15.72
C ILE A 47 3.86 -8.91 -17.19
N ASN A 48 4.49 -7.84 -17.63
CA ASN A 48 4.96 -7.73 -19.01
C ASN A 48 5.97 -8.85 -19.32
N ASP A 49 6.97 -9.07 -18.45
CA ASP A 49 7.92 -10.17 -18.60
C ASP A 49 7.22 -11.54 -18.63
N PHE A 50 6.24 -11.74 -17.75
CA PHE A 50 5.49 -12.99 -17.71
C PHE A 50 4.77 -13.22 -19.05
N GLU A 51 4.08 -12.20 -19.56
CA GLU A 51 3.35 -12.26 -20.84
C GLU A 51 4.26 -12.47 -22.05
N GLU A 52 5.45 -11.87 -22.07
CA GLU A 52 6.45 -12.05 -23.14
C GLU A 52 6.96 -13.49 -23.25
N ASN A 53 6.94 -14.25 -22.15
CA ASN A 53 7.39 -15.64 -22.10
C ASN A 53 6.26 -16.66 -22.34
N LEU A 54 5.01 -16.20 -22.51
CA LEU A 54 3.87 -17.08 -22.75
C LEU A 54 3.73 -17.48 -24.22
N LEU A 55 3.20 -18.68 -24.45
CA LEU A 55 2.70 -19.04 -25.77
C LEU A 55 1.46 -18.17 -26.12
N PRO A 56 1.23 -17.84 -27.41
CA PRO A 56 0.11 -16.99 -27.82
C PRO A 56 -1.27 -17.48 -27.36
N GLU A 57 -1.45 -18.81 -27.26
CA GLU A 57 -2.72 -19.40 -26.81
C GLU A 57 -2.94 -19.21 -25.30
N ASP A 58 -1.89 -19.37 -24.48
CA ASP A 58 -1.95 -19.15 -23.04
C ASP A 58 -2.22 -17.69 -22.70
N SER A 59 -1.60 -16.76 -23.43
CA SER A 59 -1.84 -15.32 -23.31
C SER A 59 -3.31 -14.95 -23.57
N ARG A 60 -3.93 -15.54 -24.61
CA ARG A 60 -5.36 -15.34 -24.93
C ARG A 60 -6.28 -15.91 -23.86
N GLN A 61 -5.92 -17.01 -23.22
CA GLN A 61 -6.70 -17.59 -22.13
C GLN A 61 -6.59 -16.76 -20.85
N LEU A 62 -5.38 -16.36 -20.46
CA LEU A 62 -5.15 -15.59 -19.23
C LEU A 62 -5.80 -14.20 -19.27
N SER A 63 -5.73 -13.51 -20.41
CA SER A 63 -6.39 -12.22 -20.61
C SER A 63 -7.91 -12.27 -20.47
N ARG A 64 -8.55 -13.42 -20.78
CA ARG A 64 -10.00 -13.63 -20.59
C ARG A 64 -10.38 -13.95 -19.16
N ILE A 65 -9.53 -14.69 -18.45
CA ILE A 65 -9.85 -15.19 -17.10
C ILE A 65 -9.56 -14.17 -16.02
N PHE A 66 -8.57 -13.30 -16.21
CA PHE A 66 -8.14 -12.37 -15.17
C PHE A 66 -9.19 -11.35 -14.72
N PRO A 67 -9.99 -10.69 -15.61
CA PRO A 67 -11.04 -9.78 -15.18
C PRO A 67 -12.09 -10.41 -14.25
N LEU A 68 -12.17 -11.75 -14.25
CA LEU A 68 -13.10 -12.56 -13.45
C LEU A 68 -12.45 -13.09 -12.16
N SER A 69 -11.16 -12.83 -11.93
CA SER A 69 -10.43 -13.39 -10.80
C SER A 69 -10.55 -12.53 -9.54
N PHE A 70 -10.94 -13.18 -8.44
CA PHE A 70 -11.01 -12.57 -7.12
C PHE A 70 -9.60 -12.47 -6.52
N CYS A 71 -9.27 -11.39 -5.83
CA CYS A 71 -8.04 -11.27 -5.04
C CYS A 71 -8.41 -11.38 -3.55
N ASN A 72 -7.53 -11.91 -2.71
CA ASN A 72 -7.81 -12.02 -1.26
C ASN A 72 -8.17 -10.67 -0.63
N SER A 73 -7.51 -9.63 -1.11
CA SER A 73 -7.75 -8.24 -0.74
C SER A 73 -9.13 -7.71 -1.11
N ASP A 74 -9.92 -8.39 -1.95
CA ASP A 74 -11.29 -7.99 -2.29
C ASP A 74 -12.26 -8.19 -1.11
N SER A 75 -11.87 -8.98 -0.09
CA SER A 75 -12.59 -9.04 1.20
C SER A 75 -12.39 -7.79 2.06
N ILE A 76 -11.41 -6.93 1.74
CA ILE A 76 -11.14 -5.69 2.47
C ILE A 76 -12.08 -4.61 1.93
N GLU A 77 -13.01 -4.16 2.77
CA GLU A 77 -13.89 -3.03 2.45
C GLU A 77 -13.06 -1.77 2.19
N ALA A 78 -13.03 -1.35 0.92
CA ALA A 78 -12.18 -0.27 0.45
C ALA A 78 -12.94 0.62 -0.53
N PRO A 79 -12.76 1.95 -0.51
CA PRO A 79 -13.32 2.85 -1.52
C PRO A 79 -12.94 2.40 -2.92
N THR A 80 -13.93 2.10 -3.76
CA THR A 80 -13.68 1.59 -5.12
C THR A 80 -13.71 2.70 -6.17
N GLY A 81 -14.44 3.78 -5.89
CA GLY A 81 -14.59 4.94 -6.77
C GLY A 81 -13.72 6.12 -6.37
N LYS A 82 -13.52 7.02 -7.35
CA LYS A 82 -12.86 8.32 -7.16
C LYS A 82 -13.53 9.14 -6.05
N ASP A 83 -14.86 9.27 -6.10
CA ASP A 83 -15.63 10.08 -5.15
C ASP A 83 -15.54 9.55 -3.72
N GLU A 84 -15.65 8.23 -3.54
CA GLU A 84 -15.54 7.60 -2.21
C GLU A 84 -14.12 7.76 -1.64
N THR A 85 -13.10 7.64 -2.49
CA THR A 85 -11.70 7.84 -2.10
C THR A 85 -11.47 9.29 -1.69
N GLN A 86 -12.00 10.24 -2.47
CA GLN A 86 -11.92 11.68 -2.18
C GLN A 86 -12.76 12.13 -0.97
N LYS A 87 -13.77 11.36 -0.54
CA LYS A 87 -14.54 11.63 0.69
C LYS A 87 -13.97 10.93 1.94
N SER A 88 -13.17 9.88 1.78
CA SER A 88 -12.62 9.10 2.91
C SER A 88 -11.59 9.89 3.72
N SER A 89 -11.58 9.76 5.04
CA SER A 89 -10.58 10.44 5.88
C SER A 89 -9.15 9.94 5.62
N MET A 90 -8.13 10.77 5.92
CA MET A 90 -6.72 10.38 5.77
C MET A 90 -6.39 9.11 6.58
N LEU A 91 -6.88 9.03 7.83
CA LEU A 91 -6.67 7.87 8.70
C LEU A 91 -7.33 6.61 8.12
N LYS A 92 -8.55 6.73 7.56
CA LYS A 92 -9.23 5.61 6.89
C LYS A 92 -8.41 5.10 5.70
N LEU A 93 -7.92 5.99 4.85
CA LEU A 93 -7.08 5.63 3.71
C LEU A 93 -5.78 4.93 4.16
N LEU A 94 -5.10 5.45 5.18
CA LEU A 94 -3.89 4.83 5.73
C LEU A 94 -4.14 3.44 6.31
N ARG A 95 -5.23 3.24 7.06
CA ARG A 95 -5.61 1.92 7.62
C ARG A 95 -5.89 0.90 6.53
N ILE A 96 -6.68 1.27 5.53
CA ILE A 96 -6.97 0.38 4.40
C ILE A 96 -5.68 0.06 3.63
N SER A 97 -4.82 1.06 3.41
CA SER A 97 -3.48 0.83 2.83
C SER A 97 -2.66 -0.15 3.66
N PHE A 98 -2.62 0.00 4.99
CA PHE A 98 -1.92 -0.93 5.88
C PHE A 98 -2.45 -2.36 5.74
N ARG A 99 -3.78 -2.53 5.75
CA ARG A 99 -4.46 -3.83 5.63
C ARG A 99 -4.22 -4.50 4.28
N LEU A 100 -4.20 -3.72 3.19
CA LEU A 100 -3.81 -4.22 1.87
C LEU A 100 -2.37 -4.74 1.91
N ILE A 101 -1.41 -3.95 2.40
CA ILE A 101 0.00 -4.40 2.48
C ILE A 101 0.15 -5.62 3.39
N GLU A 102 -0.54 -5.67 4.52
CA GLU A 102 -0.55 -6.81 5.43
C GLU A 102 -1.08 -8.09 4.76
N SER A 103 -2.12 -7.99 3.92
CA SER A 103 -2.65 -9.15 3.20
C SER A 103 -1.65 -9.82 2.24
N TRP A 104 -0.57 -9.11 1.87
CA TRP A 104 0.51 -9.60 1.02
C TRP A 104 1.65 -10.28 1.78
N GLU A 105 1.61 -10.36 3.11
CA GLU A 105 2.69 -10.95 3.92
C GLU A 105 2.99 -12.41 3.53
N HIS A 106 1.95 -13.24 3.36
CA HIS A 106 2.11 -14.62 2.90
C HIS A 106 2.18 -14.75 1.37
N PRO A 107 1.27 -14.14 0.58
CA PRO A 107 1.27 -14.27 -0.87
C PRO A 107 2.54 -13.74 -1.54
N SER A 108 3.24 -12.78 -0.93
CA SER A 108 4.50 -12.26 -1.46
C SER A 108 5.58 -13.33 -1.60
N LYS A 109 5.61 -14.33 -0.71
CA LYS A 109 6.59 -15.44 -0.79
C LYS A 109 6.32 -16.32 -2.00
N THR A 110 5.05 -16.65 -2.24
CA THR A 110 4.63 -17.42 -3.42
C THR A 110 4.86 -16.62 -4.70
N LEU A 111 4.61 -15.32 -4.66
CA LEU A 111 4.85 -14.41 -5.79
C LEU A 111 6.33 -14.37 -6.15
N SER A 112 7.20 -14.20 -5.16
CA SER A 112 8.66 -14.23 -5.32
C SER A 112 9.13 -15.52 -6.02
N ASN A 113 8.55 -16.67 -5.67
CA ASN A 113 8.86 -17.94 -6.32
C ASN A 113 8.33 -18.01 -7.76
N ALA A 114 7.12 -17.49 -8.02
CA ALA A 114 6.53 -17.46 -9.36
C ALA A 114 7.34 -16.60 -10.35
N VAL A 115 8.06 -15.59 -9.84
CA VAL A 115 8.90 -14.69 -10.64
C VAL A 115 10.40 -14.97 -10.52
N GLN A 116 10.80 -16.09 -9.91
CA GLN A 116 12.22 -16.44 -9.68
C GLN A 116 13.07 -16.42 -10.97
N ASN A 117 12.45 -16.71 -12.12
CA ASN A 117 13.11 -16.74 -13.44
C ASN A 117 12.97 -15.41 -14.21
N SER A 118 12.26 -14.41 -13.67
CA SER A 118 12.15 -13.09 -14.31
C SER A 118 13.47 -12.33 -14.14
N LEU A 119 14.06 -11.93 -15.27
CA LEU A 119 15.28 -11.13 -15.33
C LEU A 119 15.14 -9.74 -14.67
N THR A 120 13.90 -9.30 -14.39
CA THR A 120 13.65 -7.97 -13.84
C THR A 120 13.59 -7.95 -12.33
N VAL A 121 13.42 -9.12 -11.70
CA VAL A 121 13.42 -9.31 -10.27
C VAL A 121 14.81 -9.80 -9.87
N GLY A 122 15.82 -8.94 -9.99
CA GLY A 122 17.23 -9.30 -9.73
C GLY A 122 17.48 -9.99 -8.37
N ASN A 123 16.56 -9.87 -7.41
CA ASN A 123 16.42 -10.79 -6.28
C ASN A 123 14.93 -10.92 -5.85
N PRO A 124 14.33 -12.12 -5.90
CA PRO A 124 12.92 -12.36 -5.58
C PRO A 124 12.54 -12.08 -4.12
N ASN A 125 13.48 -12.18 -3.16
CA ASN A 125 13.21 -11.85 -1.75
C ASN A 125 12.96 -10.35 -1.52
N GLN A 126 13.27 -9.48 -2.49
CA GLN A 126 13.09 -8.04 -2.32
C GLN A 126 11.63 -7.61 -2.21
N ILE A 127 10.66 -8.39 -2.71
CA ILE A 127 9.24 -7.99 -2.65
C ILE A 127 8.78 -7.98 -1.19
N SER A 128 9.00 -9.07 -0.46
CA SER A 128 8.61 -9.19 0.95
C SER A 128 9.29 -8.12 1.83
N GLU A 129 10.58 -7.85 1.59
CA GLU A 129 11.32 -6.81 2.32
C GLU A 129 10.76 -5.41 2.05
N LYS A 130 10.53 -5.05 0.78
CA LYS A 130 9.94 -3.75 0.40
C LYS A 130 8.53 -3.58 0.97
N LEU A 131 7.74 -4.64 1.02
CA LEU A 131 6.41 -4.63 1.65
C LEU A 131 6.49 -4.42 3.16
N ALA A 132 7.43 -5.08 3.85
CA ALA A 132 7.65 -4.89 5.28
C ALA A 132 8.07 -3.43 5.60
N ASP A 133 8.99 -2.88 4.81
CA ASP A 133 9.43 -1.49 4.90
C ASP A 133 8.28 -0.49 4.67
N LEU A 134 7.40 -0.78 3.72
CA LEU A 134 6.22 0.03 3.45
C LEU A 134 5.18 -0.08 4.58
N LYS A 135 4.91 -1.30 5.08
CA LYS A 135 4.01 -1.57 6.21
C LYS A 135 4.44 -0.79 7.44
N MET A 136 5.74 -0.81 7.75
CA MET A 136 6.32 -0.03 8.86
C MET A 136 6.13 1.48 8.65
N GLY A 137 6.43 1.99 7.45
CA GLY A 137 6.25 3.41 7.11
C GLY A 137 4.79 3.88 7.28
N ILE A 138 3.82 3.08 6.82
CA ILE A 138 2.39 3.37 6.99
C ILE A 138 1.99 3.31 8.46
N SER A 139 2.49 2.36 9.25
CA SER A 139 2.24 2.28 10.69
C SER A 139 2.69 3.55 11.42
N LEU A 140 3.87 4.08 11.07
CA LEU A 140 4.36 5.34 11.62
C LEU A 140 3.47 6.53 11.24
N LEU A 141 2.98 6.59 10.01
CA LEU A 141 2.03 7.61 9.56
C LEU A 141 0.70 7.55 10.32
N ILE A 142 0.15 6.34 10.55
CA ILE A 142 -1.07 6.14 11.34
C ILE A 142 -0.86 6.67 12.76
N LYS A 143 0.25 6.28 13.43
CA LYS A 143 0.61 6.77 14.77
C LYS A 143 0.76 8.29 14.79
N GLY A 144 1.40 8.86 13.77
CA GLY A 144 1.56 10.31 13.61
C GLY A 144 0.24 11.06 13.46
N CYS A 145 -0.80 10.42 12.90
CA CYS A 145 -2.14 11.00 12.75
C CYS A 145 -2.98 10.94 14.03
N LEU A 146 -2.70 9.99 14.93
CA LEU A 146 -3.47 9.80 16.16
C LEU A 146 -3.07 10.76 17.28
N ASP A 147 -1.93 11.45 17.20
CA ASP A 147 -1.48 12.45 18.19
C ASP A 147 -1.54 11.98 19.66
N GLY A 148 -1.40 10.68 19.92
CA GLY A 148 -1.50 10.10 21.27
C GLY A 148 -2.93 9.87 21.77
N LYS A 149 -3.95 10.08 20.93
CA LYS A 149 -5.32 9.65 21.22
C LYS A 149 -5.41 8.12 21.14
N PRO A 150 -6.16 7.47 22.06
CA PRO A 150 -6.40 6.03 21.97
C PRO A 150 -7.04 5.68 20.63
N ASN A 151 -6.62 4.56 20.06
CA ASN A 151 -7.21 4.04 18.82
C ASN A 151 -8.61 3.51 19.15
N ILE A 152 -9.66 4.30 18.92
CA ILE A 152 -11.05 3.92 19.26
C ILE A 152 -11.68 3.04 18.15
N ASP A 153 -11.09 3.03 16.95
CA ASP A 153 -11.50 2.17 15.83
C ASP A 153 -10.62 0.91 15.82
N ASP A 154 -10.92 -0.03 16.71
CA ASP A 154 -10.27 -1.36 16.76
C ASP A 154 -10.72 -2.31 15.64
N ASN A 155 -11.44 -1.81 14.63
CA ASN A 155 -11.82 -2.60 13.46
C ASN A 155 -10.61 -3.03 12.60
N ASP A 156 -9.43 -2.45 12.86
CA ASP A 156 -8.13 -2.86 12.30
C ASP A 156 -7.73 -4.29 12.72
N SER A 157 -8.39 -4.87 13.73
CA SER A 157 -8.12 -6.22 14.27
C SER A 157 -8.97 -7.35 13.67
N LEU A 158 -9.91 -7.04 12.77
CA LEU A 158 -10.69 -8.09 12.08
C LEU A 158 -9.72 -9.08 11.42
N PRO A 159 -9.93 -10.40 11.52
CA PRO A 159 -9.13 -11.37 10.81
C PRO A 159 -9.22 -11.09 9.31
N LEU A 160 -8.07 -11.00 8.62
CA LEU A 160 -8.08 -11.07 7.16
C LEU A 160 -8.61 -12.46 6.79
N ALA A 161 -9.65 -12.51 5.96
CA ALA A 161 -10.06 -13.75 5.32
C ALA A 161 -9.01 -14.10 4.26
N ILE A 162 -7.86 -14.60 4.73
CA ILE A 162 -6.84 -15.18 3.86
C ILE A 162 -7.45 -16.50 3.38
N GLU A 163 -7.93 -16.52 2.14
CA GLU A 163 -8.43 -17.74 1.52
C GLU A 163 -7.34 -18.81 1.59
N GLU A 164 -7.69 -20.02 2.05
CA GLU A 164 -6.79 -21.20 2.18
C GLU A 164 -6.05 -21.54 0.87
N PHE A 165 -6.48 -20.94 -0.25
CA PHE A 165 -5.92 -21.04 -1.58
C PHE A 165 -4.40 -20.77 -1.66
N TYR A 166 -3.83 -19.93 -0.79
CA TYR A 166 -2.38 -19.68 -0.78
C TYR A 166 -1.58 -20.66 0.07
N LEU A 167 -2.27 -21.52 0.83
CA LEU A 167 -1.67 -22.49 1.75
C LEU A 167 -1.54 -23.88 1.10
N SER A 168 -2.31 -24.18 0.04
CA SER A 168 -2.13 -25.41 -0.74
C SER A 168 -0.93 -25.27 -1.68
N GLN A 169 0.25 -25.62 -1.16
CA GLN A 169 1.46 -25.81 -1.94
C GLN A 169 1.28 -27.04 -2.85
N GLY A 170 0.77 -26.83 -4.06
CA GLY A 170 0.58 -27.89 -5.05
C GLY A 170 0.50 -27.30 -6.45
N GLU A 171 1.60 -27.38 -7.19
CA GLU A 171 1.78 -26.96 -8.60
C GLU A 171 1.26 -25.54 -8.94
N ASN A 172 2.12 -24.53 -8.86
CA ASN A 172 1.82 -23.19 -9.37
C ASN A 172 1.51 -23.24 -10.87
N SER A 173 0.24 -23.32 -11.24
CA SER A 173 -0.19 -23.22 -12.64
C SER A 173 0.14 -21.82 -13.19
N LEU A 174 0.32 -21.71 -14.52
CA LEU A 174 0.49 -20.41 -15.19
C LEU A 174 -0.63 -19.43 -14.82
N ARG A 175 -1.84 -19.95 -14.65
CA ARG A 175 -3.04 -19.21 -14.24
C ARG A 175 -2.93 -18.63 -12.84
N GLU A 176 -2.46 -19.41 -11.88
CA GLU A 176 -2.29 -18.94 -10.49
C GLU A 176 -1.17 -17.92 -10.38
N SER A 177 -0.06 -18.15 -11.06
CA SER A 177 1.06 -17.20 -11.12
C SER A 177 0.63 -15.86 -11.71
N PHE A 178 -0.12 -15.89 -12.81
CA PHE A 178 -0.65 -14.67 -13.44
C PHE A 178 -1.69 -13.97 -12.57
N ARG A 179 -2.65 -14.71 -11.98
CA ARG A 179 -3.63 -14.16 -11.03
C ARG A 179 -2.93 -13.45 -9.88
N LEU A 180 -1.89 -14.07 -9.32
CA LEU A 180 -1.13 -13.51 -8.20
C LEU A 180 -0.42 -12.21 -8.58
N LEU A 181 0.27 -12.19 -9.72
CA LEU A 181 0.92 -11.00 -10.26
C LEU A 181 -0.05 -9.83 -10.47
N ALA A 182 -1.19 -10.14 -11.06
CA ALA A 182 -2.14 -9.12 -11.44
C ALA A 182 -2.98 -8.63 -10.25
N CYS A 183 -3.26 -9.49 -9.26
CA CYS A 183 -3.73 -9.05 -7.93
C CYS A 183 -2.72 -8.14 -7.24
N PHE A 184 -1.43 -8.47 -7.28
CA PHE A 184 -0.38 -7.66 -6.67
C PHE A 184 -0.33 -6.27 -7.29
N LYS A 185 -0.31 -6.19 -8.62
CA LYS A 185 -0.39 -4.91 -9.34
C LYS A 185 -1.63 -4.11 -8.96
N LYS A 186 -2.81 -4.73 -8.96
CA LYS A 186 -4.09 -4.09 -8.59
C LYS A 186 -4.01 -3.45 -7.21
N ASP A 187 -3.50 -4.19 -6.23
CA ASP A 187 -3.45 -3.71 -4.85
C ASP A 187 -2.38 -2.64 -4.64
N MET A 188 -1.21 -2.77 -5.27
CA MET A 188 -0.18 -1.74 -5.18
C MET A 188 -0.66 -0.42 -5.81
N HIS A 189 -1.38 -0.47 -6.94
CA HIS A 189 -2.01 0.71 -7.53
C HIS A 189 -3.05 1.35 -6.58
N LYS A 190 -3.88 0.52 -5.93
CA LYS A 190 -4.88 1.00 -4.96
C LYS A 190 -4.19 1.68 -3.77
N VAL A 191 -3.15 1.08 -3.21
CA VAL A 191 -2.36 1.68 -2.11
C VAL A 191 -1.68 2.97 -2.55
N GLU A 192 -1.08 3.01 -3.74
CA GLU A 192 -0.48 4.23 -4.31
C GLU A 192 -1.49 5.37 -4.41
N THR A 193 -2.68 5.07 -4.92
CA THR A 193 -3.78 6.03 -5.02
C THR A 193 -4.17 6.58 -3.65
N TYR A 194 -4.38 5.71 -2.67
CA TYR A 194 -4.76 6.12 -1.32
C TYR A 194 -3.68 6.96 -0.63
N LEU A 195 -2.41 6.58 -0.75
CA LEU A 195 -1.30 7.34 -0.16
C LEU A 195 -1.11 8.71 -0.85
N ARG A 196 -1.30 8.80 -2.17
CA ARG A 196 -1.27 10.08 -2.89
C ARG A 196 -2.39 11.01 -2.44
N VAL A 197 -3.62 10.51 -2.35
CA VAL A 197 -4.77 11.30 -1.88
C VAL A 197 -4.57 11.73 -0.42
N ALA A 198 -4.10 10.83 0.44
CA ALA A 198 -3.80 11.12 1.84
C ALA A 198 -2.72 12.20 1.99
N ASN A 199 -1.63 12.10 1.22
CA ASN A 199 -0.54 13.08 1.22
C ASN A 199 -1.02 14.45 0.70
N CYS A 200 -1.78 14.46 -0.39
CA CYS A 200 -2.22 15.68 -1.04
C CYS A 200 -3.12 16.55 -0.14
N ARG A 201 -3.97 15.95 0.71
CA ARG A 201 -4.80 16.69 1.68
C ARG A 201 -4.01 17.41 2.79
N ARG A 202 -2.71 17.13 2.95
CA ARG A 202 -1.85 17.85 3.89
C ARG A 202 -1.18 19.08 3.26
N SER A 203 -1.10 19.14 1.94
CA SER A 203 -0.57 20.32 1.26
C SER A 203 -1.66 21.38 1.20
N LEU A 204 -1.37 22.57 1.73
CA LEU A 204 -2.32 23.70 1.79
C LEU A 204 -2.70 24.25 0.40
N ASP A 205 -1.98 23.88 -0.67
CA ASP A 205 -2.06 24.55 -1.98
C ASP A 205 -2.46 23.65 -3.18
N SER A 206 -2.85 22.39 -2.99
CA SER A 206 -3.15 21.51 -4.12
C SER A 206 -4.61 21.08 -4.19
N ASN A 207 -5.29 21.44 -5.30
CA ASN A 207 -6.49 20.76 -5.77
C ASN A 207 -6.14 19.29 -6.07
N CYS A 208 -6.41 18.39 -5.13
CA CYS A 208 -6.10 16.97 -5.24
C CYS A 208 -7.05 16.25 -6.22
N THR A 209 -6.77 16.35 -7.51
CA THR A 209 -7.46 15.55 -8.53
C THR A 209 -6.81 14.18 -8.66
N LEU A 210 -7.64 13.15 -8.46
CA LEU A 210 -7.34 11.73 -8.69
C LEU A 210 -7.30 11.43 -10.19
#